data_AF-A0A6F8T7M4-F1
#
_entry.id   AF-A0A6F8T7M4-F1
#
_cell.length_a   1.000
_cell.length_b   1.000
_cell.length_c   1.000
_cell.angle_alpha   90.00
_cell.angle_beta   90.00
_cell.angle_gamma   90.00
#
_symmetry.space_group_name_H-M   'P 1'
#
loop_
_entity.id
_entity.type
_entity.pdbx_description
1 polymer ?
#
loop_
_entity_poly.entity_id
_entity_poly.type
_entity_poly.pdbx_seq_one_letter_code
_entity_poly.pdbx_strand_id
1 'polypeptide(L)'
;MGHASQGGWDIFGPVRRVTRSKANALYELDYKPALQLYKEYLGEKSVDLPASGLLYPLSISDPSTDERTHLVRTILHVDEQTQSLIFAGDIPLGFNAQLMRANFDRLIDSASEASLLASKEMSVDENSKDFPVFAICISCFGRRLLLGERTEEETDSTLKSLPQGSTQTGFYSYGELSPFTSGKCELHNQTMTITTFYER
;
A
#
# COMPACT_ATOMS: atom_id res chain seq x y z
N MET A 1 0.39 -2.04 -23.17
CA MET A 1 0.83 -1.59 -21.83
C MET A 1 -0.05 -2.28 -20.81
N GLY A 2 0.50 -2.58 -19.65
CA GLY A 2 -0.25 -3.15 -18.52
C GLY A 2 0.22 -2.53 -17.21
N HIS A 3 -0.57 -2.63 -16.17
CA HIS A 3 -0.30 -2.03 -14.88
C HIS A 3 -0.95 -2.81 -13.73
N ALA A 4 -0.32 -2.76 -12.56
CA ALA A 4 -0.90 -3.30 -11.33
C ALA A 4 -0.25 -2.67 -10.10
N SER A 5 -0.99 -2.67 -8.99
CA SER A 5 -0.49 -2.23 -7.69
C SER A 5 -0.90 -3.22 -6.60
N GLN A 6 0.04 -3.62 -5.74
CA GLN A 6 -0.20 -4.58 -4.66
C GLN A 6 0.55 -4.21 -3.38
N GLY A 7 -0.08 -4.50 -2.23
CA GLY A 7 0.38 -4.05 -0.91
C GLY A 7 0.93 -5.15 0.01
N GLY A 8 0.31 -6.33 0.07
CA GLY A 8 0.80 -7.45 0.92
C GLY A 8 0.63 -7.28 2.43
N TRP A 9 -0.35 -6.48 2.87
CA TRP A 9 -0.60 -6.16 4.28
C TRP A 9 -1.76 -6.98 4.87
N ASP A 10 -1.63 -7.39 6.12
CA ASP A 10 -2.66 -8.16 6.83
C ASP A 10 -3.54 -7.24 7.68
N ILE A 11 -4.85 -7.26 7.42
CA ILE A 11 -5.83 -6.54 8.23
C ILE A 11 -6.00 -7.26 9.58
N PHE A 12 -6.08 -6.51 10.68
CA PHE A 12 -6.37 -7.05 12.01
C PHE A 12 -7.10 -6.04 12.91
N GLY A 13 -7.66 -6.55 14.02
CA GLY A 13 -8.37 -5.73 15.00
C GLY A 13 -9.78 -5.33 14.56
N PRO A 14 -10.48 -4.52 15.36
CA PRO A 14 -11.85 -4.10 15.06
C PRO A 14 -11.90 -3.07 13.93
N VAL A 15 -12.96 -3.12 13.12
CA VAL A 15 -13.31 -2.01 12.23
C VAL A 15 -13.84 -0.86 13.08
N ARG A 16 -13.31 0.34 12.84
CA ARG A 16 -13.67 1.58 13.53
C ARG A 16 -14.21 2.60 12.53
N ARG A 17 -15.14 3.45 12.95
CA ARG A 17 -15.67 4.55 12.13
C ARG A 17 -14.84 5.81 12.31
N VAL A 18 -14.45 6.47 11.23
CA VAL A 18 -13.89 7.84 11.28
C VAL A 18 -14.99 8.80 11.68
N THR A 19 -14.92 9.35 12.90
CA THR A 19 -15.93 10.28 13.43
C THR A 19 -15.46 11.74 13.43
N ARG A 20 -14.14 11.99 13.32
CA ARG A 20 -13.60 13.33 13.13
C ARG A 20 -12.26 13.29 12.39
N SER A 21 -12.19 13.96 11.24
CA SER A 21 -10.97 14.13 10.45
C SER A 21 -10.98 15.46 9.69
N LYS A 22 -9.80 15.90 9.23
CA LYS A 22 -9.64 17.04 8.32
C LYS A 22 -8.47 16.75 7.37
N ALA A 23 -8.76 16.60 6.07
CA ALA A 23 -7.79 16.15 5.09
C ALA A 23 -7.11 14.84 5.56
N ASN A 24 -5.80 14.85 5.74
CA ASN A 24 -5.00 13.71 6.20
C ASN A 24 -4.84 13.63 7.73
N ALA A 25 -5.44 14.56 8.50
CA ALA A 25 -5.43 14.52 9.96
C ALA A 25 -6.64 13.75 10.50
N LEU A 26 -6.39 12.68 11.25
CA LEU A 26 -7.39 11.86 11.91
C LEU A 26 -7.41 12.20 13.40
N TYR A 27 -8.53 12.74 13.87
CA TYR A 27 -8.70 13.11 15.27
C TYR A 27 -9.45 12.06 16.07
N GLU A 28 -10.47 11.42 15.47
CA GLU A 28 -11.32 10.48 16.21
C GLU A 28 -11.74 9.25 15.40
N LEU A 29 -11.74 8.12 16.11
CA LEU A 29 -12.31 6.84 15.70
C LEU A 29 -13.35 6.42 16.74
N ASP A 30 -14.57 6.11 16.31
CA ASP A 30 -15.71 5.79 17.20
C ASP A 30 -15.88 6.79 18.36
N TYR A 31 -15.77 8.08 18.07
CA TYR A 31 -15.88 9.17 19.06
C TYR A 31 -14.82 9.13 20.18
N LYS A 32 -13.70 8.45 19.94
CA LYS A 32 -12.55 8.42 20.83
C LYS A 32 -11.32 9.02 20.14
N PRO A 33 -10.38 9.65 20.89
CA PRO A 33 -9.16 10.19 20.31
C PRO A 33 -8.36 9.13 19.57
N ALA A 34 -8.01 9.41 18.31
CA ALA A 34 -7.39 8.43 17.42
C ALA A 34 -5.99 8.02 17.90
N LEU A 35 -5.17 8.98 18.33
CA LEU A 35 -3.83 8.68 18.83
C LEU A 35 -3.89 7.79 20.08
N GLN A 36 -4.80 8.07 21.00
CA GLN A 36 -4.95 7.27 22.23
C GLN A 36 -5.31 5.82 21.93
N LEU A 37 -6.31 5.59 21.07
CA LEU A 37 -6.69 4.23 20.63
C LEU A 37 -5.53 3.53 19.95
N TYR A 38 -4.78 4.24 19.11
CA TYR A 38 -3.67 3.68 18.39
C TYR A 38 -2.52 3.27 19.31
N LYS A 39 -2.22 4.09 20.33
CA LYS A 39 -1.24 3.75 21.38
C LYS A 39 -1.66 2.53 22.18
N GLU A 40 -2.96 2.40 22.50
CA GLU A 40 -3.52 1.22 23.17
C GLU A 40 -3.27 -0.06 22.34
N TYR A 41 -3.48 -0.01 21.02
CA TYR A 41 -3.27 -1.15 20.13
C TYR A 41 -1.80 -1.52 19.95
N LEU A 42 -0.91 -0.54 19.94
CA LEU A 42 0.53 -0.78 19.80
C LEU A 42 1.22 -1.17 21.11
N GLY A 43 0.60 -0.89 22.26
CA GLY A 43 1.20 -1.14 23.56
C GLY A 43 2.57 -0.48 23.69
N GLU A 44 3.59 -1.25 24.05
CA GLU A 44 4.96 -0.74 24.21
C GLU A 44 5.54 -0.14 22.92
N LYS A 45 5.13 -0.61 21.74
CA LYS A 45 5.63 -0.08 20.45
C LYS A 45 5.15 1.34 20.15
N SER A 46 4.21 1.86 20.95
CA SER A 46 3.72 3.22 20.80
C SER A 46 4.76 4.30 21.11
N VAL A 47 5.81 3.96 21.88
CA VAL A 47 6.90 4.88 22.24
C VAL A 47 7.72 5.32 21.03
N ASP A 48 7.76 4.48 20.00
CA ASP A 48 8.53 4.71 18.76
C ASP A 48 7.69 5.39 17.67
N LEU A 49 6.49 5.88 17.99
CA LEU A 49 5.69 6.63 17.03
C LEU A 49 6.37 7.96 16.66
N PRO A 50 6.29 8.40 15.38
CA PRO A 50 5.52 7.79 14.29
C PRO A 50 6.23 6.63 13.56
N ALA A 51 7.53 6.37 13.82
CA ALA A 51 8.32 5.39 13.06
C ALA A 51 7.76 3.96 13.14
N SER A 52 7.33 3.51 14.33
CA SER A 52 6.65 2.22 14.46
C SER A 52 5.33 2.14 13.70
N GLY A 53 4.71 3.27 13.37
CA GLY A 53 3.50 3.36 12.56
C GLY A 53 3.68 2.83 11.12
N LEU A 54 4.91 2.77 10.60
CA LEU A 54 5.20 2.12 9.32
C LEU A 54 4.78 0.65 9.30
N LEU A 55 4.94 -0.06 10.42
CA LEU A 55 4.55 -1.48 10.54
C LEU A 55 3.05 -1.68 10.67
N TYR A 56 2.29 -0.62 10.93
CA TYR A 56 0.90 -0.71 11.38
C TYR A 56 -0.11 0.20 10.64
N PRO A 57 -0.01 0.43 9.33
CA PRO A 57 -0.84 1.42 8.64
C PRO A 57 -2.34 1.15 8.78
N LEU A 58 -3.17 2.14 8.46
CA LEU A 58 -4.62 1.95 8.43
C LEU A 58 -5.09 1.54 7.03
N SER A 59 -5.94 0.53 6.97
CA SER A 59 -6.85 0.27 5.86
C SER A 59 -8.05 1.20 5.99
N ILE A 60 -8.33 1.98 4.95
CA ILE A 60 -9.46 2.90 4.86
C ILE A 60 -10.39 2.42 3.76
N SER A 61 -11.68 2.26 4.06
CA SER A 61 -12.68 1.84 3.08
C SER A 61 -13.97 2.63 3.18
N ASP A 62 -14.62 2.82 2.03
CA ASP A 62 -15.93 3.47 1.95
C ASP A 62 -17.02 2.45 2.37
N PRO A 63 -17.78 2.72 3.44
CA PRO A 63 -18.87 1.86 3.89
C PRO A 63 -20.05 1.76 2.90
N SER A 64 -20.15 2.67 1.93
CA SER A 64 -21.28 2.77 1.00
C SER A 64 -21.07 1.97 -0.29
N THR A 65 -19.85 1.49 -0.52
CA THR A 65 -19.50 0.70 -1.69
C THR A 65 -19.31 -0.76 -1.31
N ASP A 66 -19.85 -1.67 -2.13
CA ASP A 66 -19.55 -3.11 -2.04
C ASP A 66 -18.14 -3.44 -2.60
N GLU A 67 -17.48 -2.44 -3.18
CA GLU A 67 -16.09 -2.55 -3.64
C GLU A 67 -15.16 -2.72 -2.45
N ARG A 68 -14.41 -3.82 -2.46
CA ARG A 68 -13.35 -4.16 -1.49
C ARG A 68 -12.09 -3.31 -1.70
N THR A 69 -12.23 -2.08 -2.18
CA THR A 69 -11.09 -1.19 -2.42
C THR A 69 -10.67 -0.61 -1.07
N HIS A 70 -9.54 -1.12 -0.58
CA HIS A 70 -8.94 -0.67 0.67
C HIS A 70 -7.77 0.26 0.36
N LEU A 71 -7.88 1.50 0.81
CA LEU A 71 -6.78 2.47 0.73
C LEU A 71 -5.89 2.32 1.95
N VAL A 72 -4.61 2.07 1.71
CA VAL A 72 -3.62 2.03 2.80
C VAL A 72 -3.17 3.45 3.13
N ARG A 73 -3.10 3.79 4.41
CA ARG A 73 -2.68 5.10 4.92
C ARG A 73 -1.57 4.93 5.94
N THR A 74 -0.40 5.41 5.56
CA THR A 74 0.80 5.41 6.42
C THR A 74 0.80 6.62 7.34
N ILE A 75 1.13 6.40 8.62
CA ILE A 75 1.31 7.49 9.58
C ILE A 75 2.63 8.20 9.29
N LEU A 76 2.56 9.52 9.13
CA LEU A 76 3.71 10.40 8.97
C LEU A 76 4.07 11.12 10.27
N HIS A 77 3.06 11.45 11.09
CA HIS A 77 3.26 12.23 12.30
C HIS A 77 2.17 11.95 13.34
N VAL A 78 2.48 12.27 14.60
CA VAL A 78 1.54 12.21 15.72
C VAL A 78 1.50 13.58 16.40
N ASP A 79 0.31 14.03 16.79
CA ASP A 79 0.15 15.28 17.55
C ASP A 79 -0.44 14.95 18.92
N GLU A 80 0.38 15.06 19.96
CA GLU A 80 0.00 14.81 21.35
C GLU A 80 -0.98 15.85 21.90
N GLN A 81 -0.92 17.10 21.43
CA GLN A 81 -1.79 18.17 21.94
C GLN A 81 -3.23 17.94 21.47
N THR A 82 -3.40 17.57 20.21
CA THR A 82 -4.73 17.30 19.63
C THR A 82 -5.15 15.84 19.70
N GLN A 83 -4.28 14.95 20.21
CA GLN A 83 -4.44 13.49 20.24
C GLN A 83 -4.79 12.91 18.86
N SER A 84 -4.10 13.40 17.83
CA SER A 84 -4.38 13.06 16.42
C SER A 84 -3.20 12.39 15.70
N LEU A 85 -3.50 11.77 14.57
CA LEU A 85 -2.56 11.11 13.67
C LEU A 85 -2.59 11.82 12.30
N ILE A 86 -1.43 12.07 11.72
CA ILE A 86 -1.29 12.65 10.38
C ILE A 86 -0.82 11.58 9.40
N PHE A 87 -1.55 11.40 8.31
CA PHE A 87 -1.32 10.35 7.32
C PHE A 87 -0.72 10.88 6.00
N ALA A 88 -0.15 9.98 5.20
CA ALA A 88 0.38 10.28 3.86
C ALA A 88 -0.71 10.43 2.78
N GLY A 89 -1.98 10.40 3.16
CA GLY A 89 -3.13 10.66 2.29
C GLY A 89 -4.36 10.99 3.10
N ASP A 90 -5.42 11.44 2.43
CA ASP A 90 -6.65 11.86 3.08
C ASP A 90 -7.34 10.73 3.83
N ILE A 91 -7.98 11.10 4.94
CA ILE A 91 -8.80 10.24 5.80
C ILE A 91 -10.24 10.79 5.79
N PRO A 92 -11.13 10.28 4.92
CA PRO A 92 -12.45 10.84 4.78
C PRO A 92 -13.33 10.60 6.02
N LEU A 93 -14.12 11.60 6.39
CA LEU A 93 -15.09 11.49 7.48
C LEU A 93 -16.14 10.42 7.14
N GLY A 94 -16.50 9.58 8.11
CA GLY A 94 -17.48 8.53 7.91
C GLY A 94 -16.93 7.33 7.13
N PHE A 95 -15.64 7.22 6.87
CA PHE A 95 -15.08 5.99 6.33
C PHE A 95 -14.82 4.98 7.44
N ASN A 96 -14.66 3.71 7.06
CA ASN A 96 -14.22 2.68 7.96
C ASN A 96 -12.68 2.65 7.99
N ALA A 97 -12.11 2.47 9.17
CA ALA A 97 -10.68 2.37 9.41
C ALA A 97 -10.37 1.08 10.17
N GLN A 98 -9.32 0.37 9.77
CA GLN A 98 -8.88 -0.85 10.43
C GLN A 98 -7.36 -0.96 10.40
N LEU A 99 -6.77 -1.46 11.47
CA LEU A 99 -5.32 -1.66 11.53
C LEU A 99 -4.87 -2.72 10.52
N MET A 100 -3.68 -2.51 9.99
CA MET A 100 -2.96 -3.49 9.18
C MET A 100 -1.62 -3.78 9.80
N ARG A 101 -1.01 -4.93 9.52
CA ARG A 101 0.34 -5.29 9.96
C ARG A 101 1.17 -5.78 8.78
N ALA A 102 2.44 -5.41 8.76
CA ALA A 102 3.41 -5.94 7.81
C ALA A 102 3.64 -7.44 8.02
N ASN A 103 3.68 -8.19 6.93
CA ASN A 103 4.30 -9.51 6.87
C ASN A 103 5.31 -9.46 5.73
N PHE A 104 6.60 -9.55 6.05
CA PHE A 104 7.68 -9.33 5.09
C PHE A 104 7.62 -10.27 3.88
N ASP A 105 7.24 -11.53 4.09
CA ASP A 105 7.08 -12.49 2.99
C ASP A 105 5.89 -12.11 2.11
N ARG A 106 4.76 -11.72 2.71
CA ARG A 106 3.61 -11.20 1.95
C ARG A 106 3.91 -9.91 1.20
N LEU A 107 4.78 -9.03 1.73
CA LEU A 107 5.22 -7.86 0.99
C LEU A 107 5.92 -8.30 -0.30
N ILE A 108 6.92 -9.18 -0.22
CA ILE A 108 7.67 -9.67 -1.38
C ILE A 108 6.76 -10.42 -2.37
N ASP A 109 5.87 -11.29 -1.87
CA ASP A 109 4.90 -12.02 -2.69
C ASP A 109 3.94 -11.08 -3.41
N SER A 110 3.46 -10.02 -2.74
CA SER A 110 2.57 -9.04 -3.34
C SER A 110 3.24 -8.23 -4.44
N ALA A 111 4.54 -7.92 -4.32
CA ALA A 111 5.30 -7.26 -5.38
C ALA A 111 5.41 -8.17 -6.62
N SER A 112 5.71 -9.45 -6.40
CA SER A 112 5.69 -10.47 -7.45
C SER A 112 4.31 -10.59 -8.12
N GLU A 113 3.22 -10.54 -7.34
CA GLU A 113 1.85 -10.57 -7.86
C GLU A 113 1.54 -9.34 -8.73
N ALA A 114 1.96 -8.14 -8.33
CA ALA A 114 1.82 -6.94 -9.17
C ALA A 114 2.51 -7.13 -10.53
N SER A 115 3.68 -7.75 -10.56
CA SER A 115 4.41 -8.03 -11.80
C SER A 115 3.63 -8.97 -12.72
N LEU A 116 3.10 -10.06 -12.17
CA LEU A 116 2.26 -11.01 -12.90
C LEU A 116 0.98 -10.37 -13.45
N LEU A 117 0.31 -9.55 -12.65
CA LEU A 117 -0.94 -8.88 -13.05
C LEU A 117 -0.70 -7.87 -14.17
N ALA A 118 0.33 -7.03 -14.04
CA ALA A 118 0.69 -6.05 -15.07
C ALA A 118 1.04 -6.74 -16.39
N SER A 119 1.81 -7.84 -16.34
CA SER A 119 2.14 -8.63 -17.54
C SER A 119 0.92 -9.30 -18.16
N LYS A 120 0.00 -9.84 -17.35
CA LYS A 120 -1.23 -10.48 -17.83
C LYS A 120 -2.17 -9.51 -18.55
N GLU A 121 -2.29 -8.27 -18.08
CA GLU A 121 -3.12 -7.25 -18.73
C GLU A 121 -2.66 -6.95 -20.17
N MET A 122 -1.38 -7.17 -20.49
CA MET A 122 -0.85 -6.99 -21.84
C MET A 122 -1.14 -8.15 -22.80
N SER A 123 -1.53 -9.31 -22.28
CA SER A 123 -1.74 -10.52 -23.07
C SER A 123 -3.09 -10.47 -23.78
N VAL A 124 -3.14 -9.70 -24.88
CA VAL A 124 -4.36 -9.56 -25.71
C VAL A 124 -4.62 -10.82 -26.56
N ASP A 125 -3.60 -11.65 -26.79
CA ASP A 125 -3.70 -12.91 -27.54
C ASP A 125 -3.08 -14.08 -26.77
N GLU A 126 -3.64 -15.29 -26.87
CA GLU A 126 -3.11 -16.49 -26.19
C GLU A 126 -1.67 -16.84 -26.57
N ASN A 127 -1.23 -16.42 -27.77
CA ASN A 127 0.14 -16.58 -28.28
C ASN A 127 1.12 -15.47 -27.82
N SER A 128 0.66 -14.46 -27.07
CA SER A 128 1.44 -13.29 -26.65
C SER A 128 2.02 -13.37 -25.23
N LYS A 129 1.86 -14.50 -24.55
CA LYS A 129 2.13 -14.64 -23.11
C LYS A 129 3.61 -14.61 -22.71
N ASP A 130 4.54 -14.74 -23.65
CA ASP A 130 5.97 -14.96 -23.36
C ASP A 130 6.93 -13.94 -24.01
N PHE A 131 6.44 -12.79 -24.48
CA PHE A 131 7.34 -11.77 -25.02
C PHE A 131 8.04 -10.99 -23.91
N PRO A 132 9.36 -10.71 -24.04
CA PRO A 132 10.07 -9.82 -23.13
C PRO A 132 9.38 -8.47 -23.01
N VAL A 133 9.29 -7.95 -21.79
CA VAL A 133 8.68 -6.66 -21.50
C VAL A 133 9.71 -5.73 -20.86
N PHE A 134 9.46 -4.43 -20.99
CA PHE A 134 10.12 -3.42 -20.17
C PHE A 134 9.19 -3.03 -19.02
N ALA A 135 9.64 -3.22 -17.79
CA ALA A 135 8.87 -2.89 -16.59
C ALA A 135 9.46 -1.67 -15.86
N ILE A 136 8.59 -0.75 -15.46
CA ILE A 136 8.89 0.33 -14.53
C ILE A 136 8.24 0.00 -13.19
N CYS A 137 9.05 -0.30 -12.18
CA CYS A 137 8.64 -0.68 -10.84
C CYS A 137 8.80 0.50 -9.88
N ILE A 138 7.71 0.94 -9.26
CA ILE A 138 7.69 2.02 -8.27
C ILE A 138 7.24 1.43 -6.94
N SER A 139 8.16 1.31 -5.99
CA SER A 139 7.90 0.74 -4.67
C SER A 139 7.84 1.83 -3.61
N CYS A 140 6.96 1.70 -2.62
CA CYS A 140 6.90 2.66 -1.54
C CYS A 140 8.18 2.61 -0.69
N PHE A 141 8.74 3.77 -0.35
CA PHE A 141 9.89 3.91 0.54
C PHE A 141 9.66 3.26 1.91
N GLY A 142 8.41 3.24 2.39
CA GLY A 142 8.04 2.50 3.60
C GLY A 142 8.37 1.01 3.52
N ARG A 143 8.20 0.38 2.36
CA ARG A 143 8.52 -1.04 2.13
C ARG A 143 10.03 -1.28 2.22
N ARG A 144 10.84 -0.41 1.62
CA ARG A 144 12.31 -0.47 1.72
C ARG A 144 12.79 -0.36 3.17
N LEU A 145 12.22 0.57 3.94
CA LEU A 145 12.58 0.72 5.35
C LEU A 145 12.26 -0.54 6.17
N LEU A 146 11.13 -1.18 5.88
CA LEU A 146 10.71 -2.39 6.58
C LEU A 146 11.54 -3.60 6.15
N LEU A 147 11.68 -3.83 4.85
CA LEU A 147 12.40 -4.99 4.31
C LEU A 147 13.90 -4.95 4.63
N GLY A 148 14.50 -3.76 4.77
CA GLY A 148 15.91 -3.62 5.10
C GLY A 148 16.78 -4.33 4.06
N GLU A 149 17.59 -5.31 4.49
CA GLU A 149 18.43 -6.11 3.60
C GLU A 149 17.61 -6.96 2.60
N ARG A 150 16.37 -7.33 2.95
CA ARG A 150 15.46 -8.10 2.07
C ARG A 150 14.84 -7.26 0.94
N THR A 151 15.22 -5.98 0.84
CA THR A 151 14.77 -5.11 -0.25
C THR A 151 15.19 -5.68 -1.62
N GLU A 152 16.34 -6.33 -1.71
CA GLU A 152 16.80 -6.98 -2.95
C GLU A 152 15.89 -8.15 -3.35
N GLU A 153 15.40 -8.93 -2.37
CA GLU A 153 14.45 -10.03 -2.62
C GLU A 153 13.15 -9.54 -3.27
N GLU A 154 12.66 -8.36 -2.86
CA GLU A 154 11.48 -7.72 -3.48
C GLU A 154 11.72 -7.41 -4.95
N THR A 155 12.85 -6.78 -5.29
CA THR A 155 13.16 -6.43 -6.69
C THR A 155 13.46 -7.66 -7.54
N ASP A 156 14.06 -8.69 -6.94
CA ASP A 156 14.31 -9.96 -7.61
C ASP A 156 13.01 -10.71 -7.91
N SER A 157 12.06 -10.70 -6.96
CA SER A 157 10.79 -11.38 -7.13
C SER A 157 9.95 -10.76 -8.25
N THR A 158 9.97 -9.43 -8.39
CA THR A 158 9.27 -8.75 -9.49
C THR A 158 9.84 -9.14 -10.84
N LEU A 159 11.16 -9.16 -10.99
CA LEU A 159 11.82 -9.52 -12.25
C LEU A 159 11.60 -10.99 -12.62
N LYS A 160 11.71 -11.90 -11.65
CA LYS A 160 11.50 -13.34 -11.85
C LYS A 160 10.06 -13.67 -12.28
N SER A 161 9.11 -12.82 -11.94
CA SER A 161 7.70 -12.96 -12.31
C SER A 161 7.33 -12.37 -13.67
N LEU A 162 8.24 -11.62 -14.31
CA LEU A 162 8.05 -11.15 -15.68
C LEU A 162 8.40 -12.27 -16.68
N PRO A 163 7.91 -12.16 -17.94
CA PRO A 163 8.34 -13.04 -19.03
C PRO A 163 9.87 -13.11 -19.16
N GLN A 164 10.39 -14.25 -19.59
CA GLN A 164 11.83 -14.44 -19.74
C GLN A 164 12.44 -13.40 -20.70
N GLY A 165 13.59 -12.82 -20.33
CA GLY A 165 14.27 -11.80 -21.13
C GLY A 165 13.76 -10.38 -20.90
N SER A 166 12.75 -10.20 -20.05
CA SER A 166 12.28 -8.87 -19.64
C SER A 166 13.36 -8.10 -18.90
N THR A 167 13.24 -6.77 -18.94
CA THR A 167 14.09 -5.86 -18.18
C THR A 167 13.22 -5.02 -17.26
N GLN A 168 13.75 -4.67 -16.08
CA GLN A 168 13.06 -3.79 -15.15
C GLN A 168 13.95 -2.60 -14.77
N THR A 169 13.32 -1.46 -14.52
CA THR A 169 13.91 -0.30 -13.87
C THR A 169 12.93 0.26 -12.86
N GLY A 170 13.34 1.21 -12.02
CA GLY A 170 12.46 1.71 -10.98
C GLY A 170 13.12 2.61 -9.97
N PHE A 171 12.32 3.03 -8.99
CA PHE A 171 12.78 3.78 -7.82
C PHE A 171 11.81 3.64 -6.64
N TYR A 172 12.26 4.02 -5.45
CA TYR A 172 11.43 4.08 -4.26
C TYR A 172 10.76 5.45 -4.13
N SER A 173 9.46 5.47 -3.85
CA SER A 173 8.62 6.67 -3.84
C SER A 173 7.96 6.92 -2.48
N TYR A 174 7.44 8.13 -2.24
CA TYR A 174 6.66 8.44 -1.02
C TYR A 174 5.14 8.23 -1.20
N GLY A 175 4.72 7.58 -2.28
CA GLY A 175 3.33 7.25 -2.58
C GLY A 175 3.14 6.91 -4.05
N GLU A 176 2.27 5.95 -4.33
CA GLU A 176 2.05 5.44 -5.68
C GLU A 176 0.67 5.88 -6.19
N LEU A 177 0.61 6.41 -7.41
CA LEU A 177 -0.64 6.77 -8.07
C LEU A 177 -1.00 5.69 -9.09
N SER A 178 -2.10 4.97 -8.83
CA SER A 178 -2.57 3.89 -9.71
C SER A 178 -4.07 3.67 -9.54
N PRO A 179 -4.78 3.22 -10.58
CA PRO A 179 -6.02 2.47 -10.39
C PRO A 179 -5.77 1.19 -9.60
N PHE A 180 -6.77 0.69 -8.87
CA PHE A 180 -6.67 -0.60 -8.18
C PHE A 180 -6.87 -1.78 -9.16
N THR A 181 -7.80 -1.64 -10.11
CA THR A 181 -8.05 -2.62 -11.20
C THR A 181 -8.27 -1.90 -12.53
N SER A 182 -9.20 -0.94 -12.56
CA SER A 182 -9.44 -0.03 -13.68
C SER A 182 -10.23 1.18 -13.18
N GLY A 183 -10.16 2.32 -13.89
CA GLY A 183 -10.94 3.50 -13.55
C GLY A 183 -10.17 4.54 -12.72
N LYS A 184 -10.72 4.93 -11.57
CA LYS A 184 -10.23 6.11 -10.82
C LYS A 184 -8.84 5.87 -10.24
N CYS A 185 -7.92 6.79 -10.53
CA CYS A 185 -6.59 6.80 -9.93
C CYS A 185 -6.70 7.26 -8.47
N GLU A 186 -6.07 6.53 -7.57
CA GLU A 186 -6.00 6.83 -6.15
C GLU A 186 -4.54 6.91 -5.69
N LEU A 187 -4.32 7.61 -4.57
CA LEU A 187 -3.03 7.59 -3.88
C LEU A 187 -2.96 6.36 -2.98
N HIS A 188 -2.03 5.48 -3.30
CA HIS A 188 -1.67 4.30 -2.53
C HIS A 188 -0.44 4.58 -1.68
N ASN A 189 -0.39 3.95 -0.51
CA ASN A 189 0.80 3.90 0.31
C ASN A 189 1.18 2.44 0.51
N GLN A 190 2.46 2.18 0.74
CA GLN A 190 2.96 0.83 1.04
C GLN A 190 2.69 -0.20 -0.06
N THR A 191 2.65 0.24 -1.32
CA THR A 191 2.45 -0.65 -2.47
C THR A 191 3.71 -0.78 -3.32
N MET A 192 3.75 -1.85 -4.12
CA MET A 192 4.57 -1.96 -5.32
C MET A 192 3.64 -1.74 -6.51
N THR A 193 3.88 -0.69 -7.29
CA THR A 193 3.15 -0.37 -8.52
C THR A 193 4.05 -0.60 -9.72
N ILE A 194 3.60 -1.41 -10.67
CA ILE A 194 4.38 -1.80 -11.85
C ILE A 194 3.61 -1.39 -13.10
N THR A 195 4.31 -0.78 -14.05
CA THR A 195 3.81 -0.55 -15.40
C THR A 195 4.70 -1.29 -16.39
N THR A 196 4.11 -2.05 -17.29
CA THR A 196 4.80 -2.85 -18.30
C THR A 196 4.53 -2.35 -19.71
N PHE A 197 5.57 -2.38 -20.54
CA PHE A 197 5.56 -2.00 -21.95
C PHE A 197 6.10 -3.14 -22.79
N TYR A 198 5.55 -3.33 -23.98
CA TYR A 198 6.12 -4.18 -25.00
C TYR A 198 5.93 -3.52 -26.36
N GLU A 199 6.85 -3.80 -27.27
CA GLU A 199 6.79 -3.39 -28.67
C GLU A 199 6.34 -4.59 -29.52
N ARG A 200 5.51 -4.33 -30.54
CA ARG A 200 5.04 -5.35 -31.49
C ARG A 200 5.88 -5.33 -32.76
#